data_AF-A0A1F4QAC8-F1
#
_entry.id   AF-A0A1F4QAC8-F1
#
_cell.length_a   1.000
_cell.length_b   1.000
_cell.length_c   1.000
_cell.angle_alpha   90.00
_cell.angle_beta   90.00
_cell.angle_gamma   90.00
#
_symmetry.space_group_name_H-M   'P 1'
#
loop_
_entity.id
_entity.type
_entity.pdbx_description
1 polymer ?
#
loop_
_entity_poly.entity_id
_entity_poly.type
_entity_poly.pdbx_seq_one_letter_code
_entity_poly.pdbx_strand_id
1 'polypeptide(L)'
;MVDIDRCPLLDPRLNGLLHAIRHMKHPSFFSLFQRLREAWVALGTGTDEMLLSLFARARDRGALRLVLHTLQAAVPGLRGVALLEGDPRQGPRLLDWVGSEVLHERVGEARFRIGGTAFFQVSGLAAGRLTSLVLDAAKLTGAERVLELYCGAGTFTVPLAKRAREVVGIETNPAAAADGEVNLRENGCTAGRIVQGQAEQTLPAWAADGRWDLVVLDPPRQGCSRAIVDRLAGMRASRLIYVSCDPSTLARDVGALVRSGYRCVSCRPVDLFPQTFHLETVAVLER
;
A
#
# COMPACT_ATOMS: atom_id res chain seq x y z
N MET A 1 1.00 -27.98 1.82
CA MET A 1 -0.23 -27.17 1.97
C MET A 1 -0.83 -27.57 3.30
N VAL A 2 -1.14 -26.60 4.17
CA VAL A 2 -1.83 -26.85 5.45
C VAL A 2 -3.27 -26.43 5.23
N ASP A 3 -4.22 -27.35 5.42
CA ASP A 3 -5.64 -26.98 5.36
C ASP A 3 -6.00 -26.14 6.58
N ILE A 4 -6.63 -25.00 6.34
CA ILE A 4 -7.00 -24.04 7.37
C ILE A 4 -8.49 -23.76 7.28
N ASP A 5 -9.21 -24.03 8.36
CA ASP A 5 -10.63 -23.64 8.51
C ASP A 5 -10.78 -22.26 9.16
N ARG A 6 -9.75 -21.83 9.90
CA ARG A 6 -9.69 -20.54 10.58
C ARG A 6 -8.23 -20.13 10.79
N CYS A 7 -7.94 -18.86 10.60
CA CYS A 7 -6.66 -18.26 10.94
C CYS A 7 -6.87 -17.18 12.03
N PRO A 8 -6.29 -17.34 13.24
CA PRO A 8 -6.46 -16.37 14.33
C PRO A 8 -5.72 -15.04 14.09
N LEU A 9 -4.76 -15.01 13.17
CA LEU A 9 -4.05 -13.78 12.79
C LEU A 9 -4.81 -12.95 11.76
N LEU A 10 -5.77 -13.54 11.04
CA LEU A 10 -6.61 -12.82 10.10
C LEU A 10 -7.75 -12.11 10.81
N ASP A 11 -8.19 -11.00 10.22
CA ASP A 11 -9.43 -10.34 10.62
C ASP A 11 -10.59 -11.35 10.66
N PRO A 12 -11.44 -11.36 11.72
CA PRO A 12 -12.55 -12.29 11.84
C PRO A 12 -13.49 -12.29 10.61
N ARG A 13 -13.64 -11.15 9.93
CA ARG A 13 -14.47 -11.04 8.73
C ARG A 13 -13.90 -11.85 7.56
N LEU A 14 -12.57 -11.95 7.42
CA LEU A 14 -11.92 -12.81 6.42
C LEU A 14 -12.17 -14.30 6.69
N ASN A 15 -12.16 -14.71 7.97
CA ASN A 15 -12.54 -16.07 8.35
C ASN A 15 -14.00 -16.39 7.99
N GLY A 16 -14.90 -15.39 8.13
CA GLY A 16 -16.28 -15.50 7.67
C GLY A 16 -16.39 -15.77 6.16
N LEU A 17 -15.63 -15.05 5.33
CA LEU A 17 -15.61 -15.28 3.88
C LEU A 17 -15.02 -16.65 3.53
N LEU A 18 -13.91 -17.05 4.16
CA LEU A 18 -13.33 -18.37 3.97
C LEU A 18 -14.35 -19.49 4.29
N HIS A 19 -15.04 -19.36 5.41
CA HIS A 19 -16.10 -20.28 5.81
C HIS A 19 -17.22 -20.33 4.77
N ALA A 20 -17.71 -19.16 4.31
CA ALA A 20 -18.77 -19.07 3.31
C ALA A 20 -18.37 -19.73 1.97
N ILE A 21 -17.14 -19.49 1.50
CA ILE A 21 -16.62 -20.13 0.28
C ILE A 21 -16.59 -21.65 0.42
N ARG A 22 -16.08 -22.17 1.56
CA ARG A 22 -15.98 -23.63 1.81
C ARG A 22 -17.35 -24.31 1.91
N HIS A 23 -18.37 -23.61 2.38
CA HIS A 23 -19.70 -24.17 2.64
C HIS A 23 -20.73 -23.89 1.53
N MET A 24 -20.37 -23.17 0.47
CA MET A 24 -21.22 -23.00 -0.71
C MET A 24 -21.36 -24.35 -1.46
N LYS A 25 -22.57 -24.93 -1.47
CA LYS A 25 -22.83 -26.29 -2.03
C LYS A 25 -23.70 -26.32 -3.29
N HIS A 26 -24.48 -25.29 -3.59
CA HIS A 26 -25.49 -25.32 -4.66
C HIS A 26 -25.51 -24.06 -5.54
N PRO A 27 -24.77 -24.03 -6.66
CA PRO A 27 -23.67 -24.94 -7.00
C PRO A 27 -22.46 -24.70 -6.09
N SER A 28 -21.55 -25.66 -6.00
CA SER A 28 -20.37 -25.48 -5.15
C SER A 28 -19.40 -24.47 -5.75
N PHE A 29 -18.72 -23.70 -4.90
CA PHE A 29 -17.73 -22.71 -5.34
C PHE A 29 -16.67 -23.32 -6.29
N PHE A 30 -16.13 -24.49 -5.93
CA PHE A 30 -15.13 -25.20 -6.71
C PHE A 30 -15.67 -25.80 -8.03
N SER A 31 -16.99 -26.02 -8.14
CA SER A 31 -17.59 -26.41 -9.43
C SER A 31 -17.75 -25.24 -10.40
N LEU A 32 -17.82 -24.01 -9.87
CA LEU A 32 -17.90 -22.78 -10.66
C LEU A 32 -16.52 -22.31 -11.14
N PHE A 33 -15.47 -22.60 -10.37
CA PHE A 33 -14.11 -22.19 -10.67
C PHE A 33 -13.17 -23.39 -10.77
N GLN A 34 -12.92 -23.83 -12.00
CA GLN A 34 -11.98 -24.91 -12.29
C GLN A 34 -10.54 -24.40 -12.24
N ARG A 35 -9.60 -25.28 -11.90
CA ARG A 35 -8.16 -24.96 -11.82
C ARG A 35 -7.86 -23.73 -10.93
N LEU A 36 -8.61 -23.56 -9.85
CA LEU A 36 -8.33 -22.54 -8.84
C LEU A 36 -6.93 -22.78 -8.27
N ARG A 37 -6.01 -21.85 -8.55
CA ARG A 37 -4.63 -21.87 -8.06
C ARG A 37 -4.51 -21.12 -6.74
N GLU A 38 -5.16 -19.97 -6.66
CA GLU A 38 -5.02 -19.02 -5.55
C GLU A 38 -6.26 -18.12 -5.50
N ALA A 39 -6.64 -17.69 -4.30
CA ALA A 39 -7.68 -16.70 -4.06
C ALA A 39 -7.09 -15.59 -3.18
N TRP A 40 -7.18 -14.37 -3.66
CA TRP A 40 -6.83 -13.18 -2.90
C TRP A 40 -8.08 -12.56 -2.31
N VAL A 41 -7.99 -12.18 -1.05
CA VAL A 41 -9.05 -11.44 -0.38
C VAL A 41 -8.44 -10.17 0.18
N ALA A 42 -8.92 -9.03 -0.31
CA ALA A 42 -8.59 -7.74 0.25
C ALA A 42 -9.75 -7.26 1.12
N LEU A 43 -9.46 -6.72 2.30
CA LEU A 43 -10.42 -6.19 3.25
C LEU A 43 -10.00 -4.78 3.69
N GLY A 44 -10.89 -3.81 3.48
CA GLY A 44 -10.83 -2.49 4.09
C GLY A 44 -11.21 -2.60 5.56
N THR A 45 -10.20 -2.70 6.42
CA THR A 45 -10.39 -2.91 7.86
C THR A 45 -11.18 -1.78 8.54
N GLY A 46 -11.11 -0.56 8.02
CA GLY A 46 -11.83 0.62 8.49
C GLY A 46 -13.17 0.91 7.79
N THR A 47 -13.60 0.09 6.82
CA THR A 47 -14.87 0.26 6.09
C THR A 47 -15.75 -0.98 5.99
N ASP A 48 -15.19 -2.18 6.21
CA ASP A 48 -15.80 -3.50 5.92
C ASP A 48 -15.86 -3.90 4.44
N GLU A 49 -15.37 -3.09 3.50
CA GLU A 49 -15.38 -3.45 2.08
C GLU A 49 -14.41 -4.59 1.78
N MET A 50 -14.85 -5.59 1.01
CA MET A 50 -14.01 -6.71 0.58
C MET A 50 -14.02 -6.91 -0.93
N LEU A 51 -12.89 -7.35 -1.46
CA LEU A 51 -12.76 -7.88 -2.82
C LEU A 51 -12.25 -9.32 -2.77
N LEU A 52 -12.85 -10.19 -3.59
CA LEU A 52 -12.39 -11.54 -3.84
C LEU A 52 -11.81 -11.65 -5.24
N SER A 53 -10.51 -11.90 -5.37
CA SER A 53 -9.85 -12.08 -6.67
C SER A 53 -9.36 -13.51 -6.83
N LEU A 54 -9.67 -14.14 -7.95
CA LEU A 54 -9.49 -15.57 -8.16
C LEU A 54 -8.57 -15.85 -9.34
N PHE A 55 -7.52 -16.62 -9.09
CA PHE A 55 -6.67 -17.21 -10.13
C PHE A 55 -7.27 -18.55 -10.53
N ALA A 56 -8.30 -18.51 -11.38
CA ALA A 56 -9.06 -19.68 -11.78
C ALA A 56 -9.63 -19.54 -13.19
N ARG A 57 -10.15 -20.65 -13.71
CA ARG A 57 -11.02 -20.66 -14.90
C ARG A 57 -12.47 -20.73 -14.44
N ALA A 58 -13.24 -19.67 -14.69
CA ALA A 58 -14.68 -19.73 -14.49
C ALA A 58 -15.35 -20.70 -15.47
N ARG A 59 -16.38 -21.40 -15.00
CA ARG A 59 -17.21 -22.31 -15.80
C ARG A 59 -17.95 -21.58 -16.92
N ASP A 60 -18.51 -20.41 -16.60
CA ASP A 60 -19.25 -19.54 -17.50
C ASP A 60 -19.22 -18.08 -17.00
N ARG A 61 -19.73 -17.15 -17.81
CA ARG A 61 -19.80 -15.70 -17.47
C ARG A 61 -20.72 -15.39 -16.27
N GLY A 62 -21.65 -16.29 -15.95
CA GLY A 62 -22.57 -16.14 -14.82
C GLY A 62 -21.94 -16.50 -13.48
N ALA A 63 -20.85 -17.27 -13.48
CA ALA A 63 -20.19 -17.77 -12.27
C ALA A 63 -19.81 -16.66 -11.28
N LEU A 64 -19.19 -15.56 -11.74
CA LEU A 64 -18.80 -14.47 -10.85
C LEU A 64 -20.04 -13.81 -10.21
N ARG A 65 -21.08 -13.51 -11.00
CA ARG A 65 -22.33 -12.90 -10.52
C ARG A 65 -23.01 -13.77 -9.47
N LEU A 66 -23.10 -15.08 -9.74
CA LEU A 66 -23.69 -16.05 -8.84
C LEU A 66 -22.92 -16.10 -7.51
N VAL A 67 -21.59 -16.12 -7.57
CA VAL A 67 -20.72 -16.15 -6.39
C VAL A 67 -20.83 -14.86 -5.60
N LEU A 68 -20.78 -13.70 -6.26
CA LEU A 68 -20.96 -12.42 -5.60
C LEU A 68 -22.30 -12.39 -4.83
N HIS A 69 -23.41 -12.70 -5.52
CA HIS A 69 -24.74 -12.67 -4.90
C HIS A 69 -24.89 -13.67 -3.75
N THR A 70 -24.38 -14.90 -3.94
CA THR A 70 -24.48 -15.96 -2.92
C THR A 70 -23.65 -15.62 -1.68
N LEU A 71 -22.41 -15.17 -1.88
CA LEU A 71 -21.50 -14.85 -0.78
C LEU A 71 -21.87 -13.53 -0.09
N GLN A 72 -22.45 -12.56 -0.80
CA GLN A 72 -22.92 -11.30 -0.20
C GLN A 72 -23.98 -11.50 0.88
N ALA A 73 -24.81 -12.55 0.78
CA ALA A 73 -25.79 -12.87 1.82
C ALA A 73 -25.13 -13.26 3.16
N ALA A 74 -23.98 -13.93 3.11
CA ALA A 74 -23.20 -14.31 4.29
C ALA A 74 -22.15 -13.27 4.68
N VAL A 75 -21.68 -12.48 3.71
CA VAL A 75 -20.61 -11.49 3.86
C VAL A 75 -21.05 -10.18 3.19
N PRO A 76 -21.87 -9.35 3.86
CA PRO A 76 -22.42 -8.11 3.28
C PRO A 76 -21.36 -7.11 2.81
N GLY A 77 -20.15 -7.20 3.36
CA GLY A 77 -18.99 -6.39 2.97
C GLY A 77 -18.39 -6.73 1.61
N LEU A 78 -18.71 -7.89 1.01
CA LEU A 78 -18.18 -8.27 -0.30
C LEU A 78 -18.72 -7.34 -1.39
N ARG A 79 -17.84 -6.49 -1.95
CA ARG A 79 -18.20 -5.52 -2.98
C ARG A 79 -17.96 -6.01 -4.39
N GLY A 80 -17.01 -6.93 -4.58
CA GLY A 80 -16.73 -7.46 -5.91
C GLY A 80 -16.00 -8.77 -5.93
N VAL A 81 -16.14 -9.45 -7.07
CA VAL A 81 -15.42 -10.68 -7.40
C VAL A 81 -14.71 -10.46 -8.74
N ALA A 82 -13.44 -10.82 -8.81
CA ALA A 82 -12.57 -10.65 -9.96
C ALA A 82 -11.91 -11.96 -10.37
N LEU A 83 -11.67 -12.14 -11.67
CA LEU A 83 -10.79 -13.17 -12.22
C LEU A 83 -9.46 -12.54 -12.61
N LEU A 84 -8.37 -13.15 -12.14
CA LEU A 84 -7.01 -12.74 -12.44
C LEU A 84 -6.29 -13.83 -13.23
N GLU A 85 -5.34 -13.41 -14.07
CA GLU A 85 -4.39 -14.29 -14.75
C GLU A 85 -2.94 -13.85 -14.55
N GLY A 86 -2.03 -14.73 -14.95
CA GLY A 86 -0.59 -14.54 -14.84
C GLY A 86 -0.01 -15.13 -13.55
N ASP A 87 1.14 -14.59 -13.14
CA ASP A 87 1.78 -14.89 -11.88
C ASP A 87 1.27 -13.93 -10.80
N PRO A 88 0.61 -14.43 -9.72
CA PRO A 88 0.21 -13.61 -8.57
C PRO A 88 1.33 -12.72 -8.02
N ARG A 89 2.60 -13.15 -8.16
CA ARG A 89 3.75 -12.43 -7.61
C ARG A 89 4.38 -11.43 -8.59
N GLN A 90 3.97 -11.40 -9.85
CA GLN A 90 4.59 -10.57 -10.91
C GLN A 90 3.56 -9.67 -11.62
N GLY A 91 2.66 -9.05 -10.85
CA GLY A 91 1.68 -8.13 -11.42
C GLY A 91 0.59 -8.85 -12.20
N PRO A 92 -0.39 -9.47 -11.51
CA PRO A 92 -1.46 -10.20 -12.18
C PRO A 92 -2.36 -9.27 -13.00
N ARG A 93 -2.90 -9.80 -14.11
CA ARG A 93 -3.80 -9.06 -15.00
C ARG A 93 -5.25 -9.38 -14.67
N LEU A 94 -6.08 -8.34 -14.59
CA LEU A 94 -7.52 -8.49 -14.46
C LEU A 94 -8.13 -8.98 -15.79
N LEU A 95 -8.89 -10.07 -15.72
CA LEU A 95 -9.58 -10.67 -16.86
C LEU A 95 -11.04 -10.28 -16.95
N ASP A 96 -11.75 -10.37 -15.82
CA ASP A 96 -13.18 -10.12 -15.72
C ASP A 96 -13.54 -9.83 -14.26
N TRP A 97 -14.66 -9.15 -14.03
CA TRP A 97 -15.11 -8.80 -12.68
C TRP A 97 -16.62 -8.50 -12.63
N VAL A 98 -17.15 -8.52 -11.42
CA VAL A 98 -18.51 -8.06 -11.11
C VAL A 98 -18.54 -7.33 -9.78
N GLY A 99 -19.40 -6.32 -9.66
CA GLY A 99 -19.60 -5.56 -8.43
C GLY A 99 -18.68 -4.34 -8.38
N SER A 100 -17.50 -4.49 -7.80
CA SER A 100 -16.46 -3.46 -7.74
C SER A 100 -15.08 -4.05 -8.02
N GLU A 101 -14.21 -3.29 -8.69
CA GLU A 101 -12.78 -3.62 -8.88
C GLU A 101 -11.89 -3.02 -7.80
N VAL A 102 -12.47 -2.11 -7.01
CA VAL A 102 -11.79 -1.34 -5.98
C VAL A 102 -12.50 -1.48 -4.65
N LEU A 103 -11.72 -1.38 -3.58
CA LEU A 103 -12.23 -1.21 -2.23
C LEU A 103 -11.78 0.13 -1.69
N HIS A 104 -12.52 0.63 -0.71
CA HIS A 104 -12.12 1.79 0.05
C HIS A 104 -11.60 1.36 1.42
N GLU A 105 -10.46 1.89 1.82
CA GLU A 105 -9.93 1.79 3.17
C GLU A 105 -9.94 3.17 3.84
N ARG A 106 -10.07 3.18 5.16
CA ARG A 106 -9.94 4.39 5.97
C ARG A 106 -8.64 4.32 6.77
N VAL A 107 -7.78 5.32 6.57
CA VAL A 107 -6.54 5.49 7.33
C VAL A 107 -6.59 6.84 8.04
N GLY A 108 -6.83 6.79 9.35
CA GLY A 108 -7.15 7.98 10.13
C GLY A 108 -8.40 8.69 9.57
N GLU A 109 -8.23 9.94 9.15
CA GLU A 109 -9.32 10.74 8.58
C GLU A 109 -9.41 10.66 7.05
N ALA A 110 -8.44 10.03 6.40
CA ALA A 110 -8.39 9.93 4.95
C ALA A 110 -9.02 8.63 4.45
N ARG A 111 -9.64 8.70 3.27
CA ARG A 111 -10.23 7.56 2.56
C ARG A 111 -9.38 7.22 1.34
N PHE A 112 -9.06 5.96 1.14
CA PHE A 112 -8.20 5.49 0.07
C PHE A 112 -8.95 4.49 -0.78
N ARG A 113 -9.06 4.77 -2.08
CA ARG A 113 -9.36 3.81 -3.12
C ARG A 113 -8.14 2.92 -3.35
N ILE A 114 -8.37 1.61 -3.38
CA ILE A 114 -7.35 0.58 -3.57
C ILE A 114 -7.87 -0.44 -4.60
N GLY A 115 -7.15 -0.61 -5.70
CA GLY A 115 -7.42 -1.69 -6.66
C GLY A 115 -7.15 -3.09 -6.10
N GLY A 116 -7.89 -4.10 -6.57
CA GLY A 116 -7.74 -5.50 -6.12
C GLY A 116 -6.38 -6.16 -6.38
N THR A 117 -5.49 -5.51 -7.15
CA THR A 117 -4.11 -5.95 -7.42
C THR A 117 -3.04 -4.98 -6.89
N ALA A 118 -3.46 -3.88 -6.26
CA ALA A 118 -2.55 -2.86 -5.74
C ALA A 118 -1.96 -3.28 -4.39
N PHE A 119 -0.72 -2.85 -4.14
CA PHE A 119 -0.13 -2.96 -2.80
C PHE A 119 -0.74 -1.92 -1.87
N PHE A 120 -1.10 -2.34 -0.67
CA PHE A 120 -1.48 -1.48 0.44
C PHE A 120 -1.01 -2.10 1.75
N GLN A 121 -0.91 -1.27 2.80
CA GLN A 121 -0.58 -1.75 4.15
C GLN A 121 -1.63 -2.78 4.62
N VAL A 122 -1.22 -3.75 5.43
CA VAL A 122 -2.06 -4.91 5.79
C VAL A 122 -3.38 -4.57 6.50
N SER A 123 -3.46 -3.40 7.12
CA SER A 123 -4.70 -2.86 7.67
C SER A 123 -4.64 -1.34 7.71
N GLY A 124 -5.81 -0.70 7.69
CA GLY A 124 -5.95 0.73 7.93
C GLY A 124 -5.46 1.16 9.32
N LEU A 125 -5.53 0.28 10.33
CA LEU A 125 -4.93 0.53 11.65
C LEU A 125 -3.40 0.58 11.57
N ALA A 126 -2.78 -0.39 10.93
CA ALA A 126 -1.33 -0.44 10.70
C ALA A 126 -0.85 0.78 9.92
N ALA A 127 -1.51 1.06 8.78
CA ALA A 127 -1.28 2.25 7.99
C ALA A 127 -1.40 3.52 8.82
N GLY A 128 -2.46 3.62 9.65
CA GLY A 128 -2.72 4.78 10.49
C GLY A 128 -1.61 5.05 11.50
N ARG A 129 -1.07 3.98 12.11
CA ARG A 129 0.07 4.09 13.04
C ARG A 129 1.32 4.60 12.34
N LEU A 130 1.67 4.05 11.18
CA LEU A 130 2.82 4.54 10.40
C LEU A 130 2.61 6.00 9.96
N THR A 131 1.45 6.30 9.40
CA THR A 131 1.12 7.65 8.94
C THR A 131 1.22 8.66 10.08
N SER A 132 0.71 8.35 11.28
CA SER A 132 0.88 9.23 12.45
C SER A 132 2.36 9.47 12.78
N LEU A 133 3.19 8.41 12.81
CA LEU A 133 4.62 8.54 13.10
C LEU A 133 5.34 9.40 12.05
N VAL A 134 5.01 9.23 10.77
CA VAL A 134 5.58 10.03 9.67
C VAL A 134 5.15 11.49 9.80
N LEU A 135 3.87 11.76 10.04
CA LEU A 135 3.36 13.14 10.19
C LEU A 135 3.96 13.85 11.41
N ASP A 136 4.08 13.16 12.53
CA ASP A 136 4.68 13.71 13.75
C ASP A 136 6.18 14.02 13.53
N ALA A 137 6.88 13.12 12.83
CA ALA A 137 8.29 13.31 12.48
C ALA A 137 8.52 14.41 11.44
N ALA A 138 7.54 14.67 10.56
CA ALA A 138 7.66 15.64 9.49
C ALA A 138 7.81 17.07 10.01
N LYS A 139 7.15 17.40 11.13
CA LYS A 139 7.11 18.74 11.76
C LYS A 139 6.70 19.84 10.77
N LEU A 140 5.68 19.57 9.96
CA LEU A 140 5.19 20.51 8.94
C LEU A 140 4.52 21.73 9.58
N THR A 141 4.83 22.92 9.08
CA THR A 141 4.17 24.18 9.43
C THR A 141 3.27 24.71 8.32
N GLY A 142 3.24 24.06 7.16
CA GLY A 142 2.50 24.52 5.98
C GLY A 142 3.35 25.29 4.97
N ALA A 143 4.66 25.44 5.22
CA ALA A 143 5.59 26.14 4.32
C ALA A 143 6.46 25.16 3.51
N GLU A 144 6.54 23.91 3.95
CA GLU A 144 7.49 22.92 3.46
C GLU A 144 7.10 22.36 2.10
N ARG A 145 8.12 22.12 1.27
CA ARG A 145 8.01 21.26 0.09
C ARG A 145 8.47 19.85 0.45
N VAL A 146 7.63 18.86 0.18
CA VAL A 146 7.85 17.46 0.55
C VAL A 146 7.95 16.58 -0.70
N LEU A 147 9.03 15.80 -0.78
CA LEU A 147 9.19 14.78 -1.81
C LEU A 147 9.01 13.40 -1.19
N GLU A 148 8.14 12.57 -1.74
CA GLU A 148 7.95 11.20 -1.28
C GLU A 148 8.33 10.22 -2.39
N LEU A 149 9.22 9.27 -2.08
CA LEU A 149 9.59 8.21 -3.01
C LEU A 149 8.88 6.93 -2.63
N TYR A 150 8.45 6.18 -3.66
CA TYR A 150 7.72 4.91 -3.49
C TYR A 150 6.35 5.13 -2.84
N CYS A 151 5.64 6.17 -3.27
CA CYS A 151 4.45 6.66 -2.58
C CYS A 151 3.21 5.75 -2.71
N GLY A 152 3.24 4.74 -3.59
CA GLY A 152 2.12 3.84 -3.81
C GLY A 152 0.83 4.58 -4.17
N ALA A 153 -0.27 4.24 -3.48
CA ALA A 153 -1.56 4.90 -3.62
C ALA A 153 -1.69 6.21 -2.79
N GLY A 154 -0.56 6.77 -2.33
CA GLY A 154 -0.50 8.05 -1.63
C GLY A 154 -0.78 7.98 -0.13
N THR A 155 -0.53 6.84 0.52
CA THR A 155 -0.83 6.61 1.96
C THR A 155 -0.20 7.66 2.88
N PHE A 156 1.02 8.11 2.58
CA PHE A 156 1.62 9.27 3.26
C PHE A 156 1.41 10.57 2.48
N THR A 157 1.38 10.52 1.14
CA THR A 157 1.23 11.72 0.29
C THR A 157 -0.03 12.51 0.63
N VAL A 158 -1.16 11.83 0.75
CA VAL A 158 -2.47 12.44 1.05
C VAL A 158 -2.43 13.21 2.38
N PRO A 159 -2.09 12.59 3.52
CA PRO A 159 -2.07 13.32 4.78
C PRO A 159 -0.93 14.36 4.87
N LEU A 160 0.20 14.17 4.19
CA LEU A 160 1.25 15.19 4.07
C LEU A 160 0.73 16.41 3.28
N ALA A 161 0.01 16.19 2.18
CA ALA A 161 -0.54 17.24 1.32
C ALA A 161 -1.61 18.09 2.01
N LYS A 162 -2.25 17.58 3.08
CA LYS A 162 -3.14 18.37 3.92
C LYS A 162 -2.42 19.39 4.81
N ARG A 163 -1.09 19.26 4.98
CA ARG A 163 -0.31 20.02 5.97
C ARG A 163 0.92 20.73 5.42
N ALA A 164 1.37 20.38 4.21
CA ALA A 164 2.53 20.97 3.54
C ALA A 164 2.11 22.00 2.48
N ARG A 165 3.06 22.81 2.02
CA ARG A 165 2.86 23.74 0.90
C ARG A 165 2.73 23.01 -0.44
N GLU A 166 3.59 22.01 -0.64
CA GLU A 166 3.64 21.17 -1.84
C GLU A 166 4.09 19.77 -1.44
N VAL A 167 3.46 18.74 -2.01
CA VAL A 167 3.89 17.34 -1.89
C VAL A 167 3.94 16.71 -3.27
N VAL A 168 5.07 16.06 -3.57
CA VAL A 168 5.24 15.28 -4.79
C VAL A 168 5.55 13.84 -4.42
N GLY A 169 4.62 12.94 -4.72
CA GLY A 169 4.82 11.50 -4.60
C GLY A 169 5.34 10.91 -5.92
N ILE A 170 6.36 10.06 -5.87
CA ILE A 170 6.86 9.31 -7.04
C ILE A 170 6.49 7.84 -6.89
N GLU A 171 5.82 7.28 -7.89
CA GLU A 171 5.41 5.87 -7.92
C GLU A 171 5.66 5.25 -9.30
N THR A 172 6.22 4.04 -9.34
CA THR A 172 6.54 3.37 -10.62
C THR A 172 5.35 2.60 -11.19
N ASN A 173 4.44 2.12 -10.35
CA ASN A 173 3.28 1.34 -10.75
C ASN A 173 2.17 2.28 -11.27
N PRO A 174 1.76 2.17 -12.54
CA PRO A 174 0.76 3.07 -13.12
C PRO A 174 -0.60 3.01 -12.42
N ALA A 175 -1.03 1.82 -11.97
CA ALA A 175 -2.30 1.65 -11.29
C ALA A 175 -2.29 2.29 -9.89
N ALA A 176 -1.21 2.08 -9.12
CA ALA A 176 -1.05 2.72 -7.82
C ALA A 176 -0.94 4.25 -7.94
N ALA A 177 -0.20 4.74 -8.95
CA ALA A 177 -0.11 6.18 -9.21
C ALA A 177 -1.49 6.79 -9.55
N ALA A 178 -2.27 6.11 -10.39
CA ALA A 178 -3.63 6.53 -10.73
C ALA A 178 -4.58 6.53 -9.52
N ASP A 179 -4.51 5.49 -8.67
CA ASP A 179 -5.25 5.45 -7.40
C ASP A 179 -4.79 6.59 -6.47
N GLY A 180 -3.49 6.92 -6.43
CA GLY A 180 -2.94 8.04 -5.67
C GLY A 180 -3.49 9.40 -6.08
N GLU A 181 -3.60 9.66 -7.39
CA GLU A 181 -4.23 10.88 -7.92
C GLU A 181 -5.71 10.97 -7.55
N VAL A 182 -6.44 9.85 -7.67
CA VAL A 182 -7.83 9.75 -7.22
C VAL A 182 -7.95 10.03 -5.72
N ASN A 183 -7.06 9.46 -4.91
CA ASN A 183 -7.04 9.62 -3.47
C ASN A 183 -6.76 11.07 -3.06
N LEU A 184 -5.81 11.75 -3.71
CA LEU A 184 -5.59 13.19 -3.48
C LEU A 184 -6.86 14.00 -3.75
N ARG A 185 -7.50 13.77 -4.91
CA ARG A 185 -8.72 14.47 -5.31
C ARG A 185 -9.88 14.20 -4.34
N GLU A 186 -10.12 12.95 -3.98
CA GLU A 186 -11.22 12.55 -3.09
C GLU A 186 -11.03 13.02 -1.65
N ASN A 187 -9.78 13.26 -1.23
CA ASN A 187 -9.44 13.86 0.06
C ASN A 187 -9.29 15.39 0.00
N GLY A 188 -9.60 16.04 -1.13
CA GLY A 188 -9.53 17.49 -1.28
C GLY A 188 -8.11 18.07 -1.21
N CYS A 189 -7.09 17.29 -1.54
CA CYS A 189 -5.68 17.67 -1.40
C CYS A 189 -5.18 18.34 -2.68
N THR A 190 -5.18 19.68 -2.73
CA THR A 190 -4.73 20.45 -3.89
C THR A 190 -3.23 20.73 -3.91
N ALA A 191 -2.56 20.59 -2.76
CA ALA A 191 -1.10 20.77 -2.62
C ALA A 191 -0.29 19.51 -2.98
N GLY A 192 -0.95 18.39 -3.28
CA GLY A 192 -0.31 17.13 -3.63
C GLY A 192 -0.42 16.80 -5.11
N ARG A 193 0.59 16.11 -5.65
CA ARG A 193 0.53 15.44 -6.96
C ARG A 193 1.31 14.13 -6.92
N ILE A 194 0.93 13.19 -7.77
CA ILE A 194 1.63 11.94 -8.01
C ILE A 194 2.32 11.99 -9.37
N VAL A 195 3.56 11.52 -9.41
CA VAL A 195 4.37 11.44 -10.61
C VAL A 195 4.65 9.96 -10.87
N GLN A 196 4.12 9.47 -11.99
CA GLN A 196 4.43 8.12 -12.44
C GLN A 196 5.87 8.07 -12.97
N GLY A 197 6.72 7.28 -12.34
CA GLY A 197 8.10 7.07 -12.77
C GLY A 197 8.91 6.23 -11.80
N GLN A 198 10.00 5.65 -12.30
CA GLN A 198 10.98 4.99 -11.43
C GLN A 198 11.73 6.06 -10.64
N ALA A 199 11.86 5.86 -9.33
CA ALA A 199 12.58 6.80 -8.47
C ALA A 199 13.98 7.10 -9.04
N GLU A 200 14.73 6.10 -9.51
CA GLU A 200 16.07 6.25 -10.06
C GLU A 200 16.13 7.20 -11.26
N GLN A 201 15.08 7.21 -12.08
CA GLN A 201 15.02 7.99 -13.32
C GLN A 201 14.44 9.39 -13.08
N THR A 202 13.47 9.49 -12.18
CA THR A 202 12.67 10.71 -11.96
C THR A 202 13.30 11.61 -10.90
N LEU A 203 13.97 11.03 -9.90
CA LEU A 203 14.54 11.76 -8.78
C LEU A 203 15.58 12.84 -9.16
N PRO A 204 16.44 12.67 -10.20
CA PRO A 204 17.38 13.71 -10.61
C PRO A 204 16.72 15.02 -11.02
N ALA A 205 15.63 14.96 -11.79
CA ALA A 205 14.89 16.15 -12.21
C ALA A 205 14.30 16.89 -11.00
N TRP A 206 13.69 16.17 -10.07
CA TRP A 206 13.16 16.76 -8.83
C TRP A 206 14.25 17.26 -7.88
N ALA A 207 15.45 16.67 -7.92
CA ALA A 207 16.59 17.19 -7.18
C ALA A 207 17.02 18.58 -7.67
N ALA A 208 16.88 18.83 -8.97
CA ALA A 208 17.21 20.09 -9.62
C ALA A 208 16.07 21.13 -9.52
N ASP A 209 14.85 20.69 -9.19
CA ASP A 209 13.65 21.53 -9.03
C ASP A 209 13.63 22.32 -7.69
N GLY A 210 14.76 22.97 -7.38
CA GLY A 210 14.93 23.77 -6.17
C GLY A 210 15.02 22.95 -4.87
N ARG A 211 14.85 23.65 -3.75
CA ARG A 211 15.02 23.07 -2.41
C ARG A 211 13.76 22.32 -1.98
N TRP A 212 13.97 21.12 -1.44
CA TRP A 212 12.97 20.34 -0.72
C TRP A 212 13.32 20.32 0.77
N ASP A 213 12.32 20.51 1.62
CA ASP A 213 12.52 20.60 3.07
C ASP A 213 12.53 19.23 3.73
N LEU A 214 11.69 18.32 3.21
CA LEU A 214 11.50 16.97 3.69
C LEU A 214 11.52 15.98 2.52
N VAL A 215 12.19 14.84 2.72
CA VAL A 215 11.98 13.65 1.88
C VAL A 215 11.45 12.50 2.71
N VAL A 216 10.42 11.81 2.23
CA VAL A 216 9.87 10.58 2.81
C VAL A 216 10.17 9.41 1.88
N LEU A 217 10.55 8.26 2.44
CA LEU A 217 10.93 7.05 1.70
C LEU A 217 10.21 5.85 2.31
N ASP A 218 9.57 5.03 1.48
CA ASP A 218 9.05 3.70 1.85
C ASP A 218 9.46 2.65 0.79
N PRO A 219 10.76 2.34 0.66
CA PRO A 219 11.26 1.50 -0.42
C PRO A 219 10.86 0.02 -0.24
N PRO A 220 10.95 -0.79 -1.31
CA PRO A 220 10.81 -2.24 -1.21
C PRO A 220 11.85 -2.85 -0.27
N ARG A 221 11.67 -4.13 0.11
CA ARG A 221 12.53 -4.85 1.08
C ARG A 221 14.04 -4.75 0.81
N GLN A 222 14.44 -4.64 -0.45
CA GLN A 222 15.84 -4.47 -0.87
C GLN A 222 16.46 -3.11 -0.47
N GLY A 223 15.66 -2.17 0.03
CA GLY A 223 16.01 -0.79 0.34
C GLY A 223 16.17 0.08 -0.92
N CYS A 224 16.80 1.23 -0.75
CA CYS A 224 17.12 2.13 -1.86
C CYS A 224 18.33 1.62 -2.64
N SER A 225 18.34 1.89 -3.96
CA SER A 225 19.55 1.71 -4.76
C SER A 225 20.63 2.71 -4.33
N ARG A 226 21.90 2.37 -4.57
CA ARG A 226 23.03 3.25 -4.23
C ARG A 226 22.90 4.64 -4.87
N ALA A 227 22.42 4.70 -6.11
CA ALA A 227 22.17 5.94 -6.83
C ALA A 227 21.15 6.84 -6.12
N ILE A 228 20.07 6.27 -5.58
CA ILE A 228 19.06 7.01 -4.80
C ILE A 228 19.69 7.58 -3.53
N VAL A 229 20.45 6.77 -2.79
CA VAL A 229 21.10 7.20 -1.53
C VAL A 229 22.10 8.33 -1.79
N ASP A 230 22.97 8.19 -2.79
CA ASP A 230 23.97 9.21 -3.14
C ASP A 230 23.30 10.50 -3.62
N ARG A 231 22.19 10.40 -4.36
CA ARG A 231 21.36 11.55 -4.72
C ARG A 231 20.84 12.21 -3.44
N LEU A 232 20.15 11.47 -2.55
CA LEU A 232 19.54 12.03 -1.34
C LEU A 232 20.56 12.78 -0.46
N ALA A 233 21.79 12.28 -0.41
CA ALA A 233 22.93 12.96 0.21
C ALA A 233 23.22 14.33 -0.43
N GLY A 234 23.30 14.40 -1.76
CA GLY A 234 23.56 15.63 -2.52
C GLY A 234 22.41 16.64 -2.51
N MET A 235 21.18 16.16 -2.27
CA MET A 235 19.97 16.95 -2.26
C MET A 235 19.83 17.88 -1.03
N ARG A 236 20.50 17.52 0.08
CA ARG A 236 20.59 18.31 1.31
C ARG A 236 19.24 18.80 1.86
N ALA A 237 18.20 17.97 1.77
CA ALA A 237 16.96 18.21 2.49
C ALA A 237 17.25 18.32 4.00
N SER A 238 16.49 19.15 4.72
CA SER A 238 16.73 19.36 6.15
C SER A 238 16.40 18.12 6.98
N ARG A 239 15.40 17.36 6.50
CA ARG A 239 14.91 16.15 7.15
C ARG A 239 14.66 15.05 6.13
N LEU A 240 14.98 13.82 6.52
CA LEU A 240 14.59 12.59 5.82
C LEU A 240 13.80 11.70 6.79
N ILE A 241 12.70 11.12 6.32
CA ILE A 241 11.96 10.08 7.04
C ILE A 241 12.04 8.81 6.19
N TYR A 242 12.56 7.74 6.77
CA TYR A 242 12.73 6.45 6.11
C TYR A 242 11.87 5.42 6.84
N VAL A 243 10.83 4.95 6.17
CA VAL A 243 9.98 3.82 6.59
C VAL A 243 10.54 2.55 5.95
N SER A 244 10.69 1.47 6.72
CA SER A 244 11.30 0.24 6.21
C SER A 244 10.79 -1.00 6.92
N CYS A 245 10.46 -2.01 6.12
CA CYS A 245 10.10 -3.36 6.56
C CYS A 245 11.32 -4.29 6.76
N ASP A 246 12.54 -3.82 6.50
CA ASP A 246 13.78 -4.59 6.65
C ASP A 246 14.86 -3.77 7.39
N PRO A 247 15.10 -4.05 8.69
CA PRO A 247 16.10 -3.33 9.47
C PRO A 247 17.53 -3.40 8.91
N SER A 248 17.88 -4.44 8.16
CA SER A 248 19.24 -4.63 7.65
C SER A 248 19.52 -3.69 6.48
N THR A 249 18.59 -3.59 5.52
CA THR A 249 18.72 -2.66 4.39
C THR A 249 18.54 -1.21 4.84
N LEU A 250 17.68 -0.95 5.84
CA LEU A 250 17.60 0.35 6.51
C LEU A 250 18.95 0.76 7.10
N ALA A 251 19.61 -0.10 7.88
CA ALA A 251 20.89 0.20 8.50
C ALA A 251 21.99 0.51 7.47
N ARG A 252 22.03 -0.23 6.35
CA ARG A 252 22.94 0.02 5.23
C ARG A 252 22.75 1.43 4.66
N ASP A 253 21.51 1.79 4.34
CA ASP A 253 21.18 3.04 3.66
C ASP A 253 21.33 4.24 4.60
N VAL A 254 20.83 4.15 5.83
CA VAL A 254 21.00 5.16 6.88
C VAL A 254 22.48 5.37 7.18
N GLY A 255 23.28 4.30 7.25
CA GLY A 255 24.72 4.42 7.46
C GLY A 255 25.43 5.23 6.37
N ALA A 256 24.99 5.09 5.11
CA ALA A 256 25.52 5.89 4.00
C ALA A 256 25.06 7.36 4.08
N LEU A 257 23.81 7.62 4.43
CA LEU A 257 23.29 8.98 4.65
C LEU A 257 24.03 9.66 5.81
N VAL A 258 24.29 8.96 6.91
CA VAL A 258 25.05 9.49 8.05
C VAL A 258 26.48 9.89 7.64
N ARG A 259 27.17 9.04 6.87
CA ARG A 259 28.51 9.37 6.33
C ARG A 259 28.51 10.60 5.40
N SER A 260 27.36 10.99 4.86
CA SER A 260 27.20 12.21 4.03
C SER A 260 26.77 13.46 4.81
N GLY A 261 26.72 13.37 6.14
CA GLY A 261 26.51 14.50 7.04
C GLY A 261 25.11 14.60 7.66
N TYR A 262 24.24 13.61 7.45
CA TYR A 262 23.00 13.51 8.25
C TYR A 262 23.29 12.89 9.63
N ARG A 263 22.42 13.14 10.59
CA ARG A 263 22.36 12.47 11.89
C ARG A 263 21.04 11.70 11.98
N CYS A 264 21.08 10.43 12.33
CA CYS A 264 19.88 9.69 12.70
C CYS A 264 19.46 10.14 14.11
N VAL A 265 18.34 10.86 14.22
CA VAL A 265 17.86 11.47 15.48
C VAL A 265 16.76 10.64 16.14
N SER A 266 16.14 9.72 15.40
CA SER A 266 15.13 8.80 15.92
C SER A 266 15.08 7.54 15.07
N CYS A 267 14.86 6.41 15.71
CA CYS A 267 14.59 5.12 15.07
C CYS A 267 13.52 4.40 15.88
N ARG A 268 12.32 4.22 15.30
CA ARG A 268 11.14 3.69 16.00
C ARG A 268 10.69 2.39 15.33
N PRO A 269 10.91 1.23 15.96
CA PRO A 269 10.33 -0.02 15.50
C PRO A 269 8.81 -0.02 15.77
N VAL A 270 8.06 -0.64 14.86
CA VAL A 270 6.61 -0.77 14.90
C VAL A 270 6.25 -2.22 14.56
N ASP A 271 5.55 -2.89 15.47
CA ASP A 271 5.05 -4.24 15.23
C ASP A 271 3.74 -4.18 14.43
N LEU A 272 3.86 -4.26 13.09
CA LEU A 272 2.72 -4.34 12.18
C LEU A 272 2.29 -5.77 11.86
N PHE A 273 3.15 -6.75 12.21
CA PHE A 273 2.93 -8.16 11.92
C PHE A 273 3.19 -9.00 13.18
N PRO A 274 2.36 -8.85 14.23
CA PRO A 274 2.56 -9.58 15.47
C PRO A 274 2.59 -11.09 15.21
N GLN A 275 3.37 -11.81 16.02
CA GLN A 275 3.60 -13.26 15.88
C GLN A 275 4.43 -13.64 14.64
N THR A 276 5.09 -12.68 13.99
CA THR A 276 6.06 -12.92 12.91
C THR A 276 7.42 -12.32 13.26
N PHE A 277 8.44 -12.59 12.44
CA PHE A 277 9.75 -11.96 12.58
C PHE A 277 9.84 -10.58 11.90
N HIS A 278 8.80 -10.17 11.17
CA HIS A 278 8.82 -8.91 10.44
C HIS A 278 8.77 -7.71 11.39
N LEU A 279 9.55 -6.68 11.09
CA LEU A 279 9.64 -5.48 11.91
C LEU A 279 9.66 -4.26 11.01
N GLU A 280 8.62 -3.43 11.12
CA GLU A 280 8.58 -2.15 10.45
C GLU A 280 9.36 -1.13 11.29
N THR A 281 10.06 -0.20 10.65
CA THR A 281 10.86 0.82 11.36
C THR A 281 10.72 2.18 10.70
N VAL A 282 10.49 3.22 11.50
CA VAL A 282 10.52 4.62 11.06
C VAL A 282 11.78 5.29 11.60
N ALA A 283 12.73 5.57 10.72
CA ALA A 283 13.94 6.33 11.02
C ALA A 283 13.80 7.79 10.58
N VAL A 284 14.31 8.71 11.41
CA VAL A 284 14.32 10.14 11.13
C VAL A 284 15.76 10.61 11.10
N LEU A 285 16.14 11.26 10.01
CA LEU A 285 17.45 11.86 9.83
C LEU A 285 17.31 13.37 9.68
N GLU A 286 18.22 14.10 10.31
CA GLU A 286 18.31 15.56 10.23
C GLU A 286 19.74 15.97 9.86
N ARG A 287 19.88 17.10 9.18
CA ARG A 287 21.19 17.68 8.84
C ARG A 287 21.54 18.80 9.81
#